data_AF-A0A946NBF8-F1
#
_entry.id   AF-A0A946NBF8-F1
#
_cell.length_a   1.000
_cell.length_b   1.000
_cell.length_c   1.000
_cell.angle_alpha   90.00
_cell.angle_beta   90.00
_cell.angle_gamma   90.00
#
_symmetry.space_group_name_H-M   'P 1'
#
loop_
_entity.id
_entity.type
_entity.pdbx_description
1 polymer ?
#
loop_
_entity_poly.entity_id
_entity_poly.type
_entity_poly.pdbx_seq_one_letter_code
_entity_poly.pdbx_strand_id
1 'polypeptide(L)'
;MKFKDRETGSIEESNDCFWWSLLAGPIYFVYKRVWLHVFLSFVTVLAGIALLGLIGLISSLLGYAYFAEKIVRNSYLKKGWEEIGY
;
A
#
# COMPACT_ATOMS: atom_id res chain seq x y z
N MET A 1 12.42 2.63 -1.00
CA MET A 1 12.72 1.77 0.17
C MET A 1 12.99 0.33 -0.25
N LYS A 2 14.02 -0.28 0.32
CA LYS A 2 14.46 -1.66 0.05
C LYS A 2 14.31 -2.52 1.31
N PHE A 3 13.67 -3.67 1.15
CA PHE A 3 13.51 -4.65 2.21
C PHE A 3 14.24 -5.94 1.85
N LYS A 4 14.94 -6.51 2.82
CA LYS A 4 15.61 -7.79 2.69
C LYS A 4 14.90 -8.81 3.56
N ASP A 5 14.50 -9.91 2.95
CA ASP A 5 14.04 -11.09 3.68
C ASP A 5 15.22 -11.73 4.41
N ARG A 6 15.06 -11.97 5.71
CA ARG A 6 16.07 -12.58 6.56
C ARG A 6 16.21 -14.08 6.30
N GLU A 7 15.14 -14.73 5.84
CA GLU A 7 15.11 -16.19 5.65
C GLU A 7 15.61 -16.61 4.26
N THR A 8 15.15 -15.95 3.20
CA THR A 8 15.59 -16.27 1.82
C THR A 8 16.71 -15.38 1.29
N GLY A 9 16.99 -14.25 1.93
CA GLY A 9 17.93 -13.25 1.41
C GLY A 9 17.40 -12.43 0.23
N SER A 10 16.13 -12.61 -0.14
CA SER A 10 15.47 -11.89 -1.24
C SER A 10 15.39 -10.39 -0.94
N ILE A 11 15.71 -9.56 -1.94
CA ILE A 11 15.61 -8.11 -1.82
C ILE A 11 14.41 -7.64 -2.63
N GLU A 12 13.43 -7.03 -1.96
CA GLU A 12 12.32 -6.35 -2.61
C GLU A 12 12.47 -4.83 -2.53
N GLU A 13 12.40 -4.21 -3.70
CA GLU A 13 12.36 -2.76 -3.81
C GLU A 13 10.91 -2.29 -3.85
N SER A 14 10.60 -1.32 -3.01
CA SER A 14 9.30 -0.64 -2.93
C SER A 14 9.57 0.86 -3.02
N ASN A 15 9.96 1.32 -4.21
CA ASN A 15 10.07 2.75 -4.51
C ASN A 15 8.71 3.31 -4.92
N ASP A 16 8.52 4.62 -4.70
CA ASP A 16 7.35 5.37 -5.16
C ASP A 16 6.00 4.77 -4.75
N CYS A 17 5.91 4.24 -3.52
CA CYS A 17 4.70 3.62 -2.99
C CYS A 17 3.48 4.55 -3.07
N PHE A 18 3.71 5.86 -2.94
CA PHE A 18 2.69 6.88 -3.15
C PHE A 18 2.11 6.82 -4.57
N TRP A 19 2.96 6.91 -5.60
CA TRP A 19 2.54 6.91 -7.00
C TRP A 19 1.91 5.58 -7.41
N TRP A 20 2.49 4.47 -6.98
CA TRP A 20 1.95 3.15 -7.24
C TRP A 20 0.59 2.93 -6.58
N SER A 21 0.42 3.37 -5.33
CA SER A 21 -0.87 3.31 -4.63
C SER A 21 -1.90 4.29 -5.23
N LEU A 22 -1.48 5.45 -5.72
CA LEU A 22 -2.37 6.41 -6.36
C LEU A 22 -2.89 5.92 -7.72
N LEU A 23 -2.00 5.35 -8.55
CA LEU A 23 -2.32 4.88 -9.89
C LEU A 23 -3.02 3.52 -9.89
N ALA A 24 -2.54 2.56 -9.09
CA ALA A 24 -3.08 1.20 -9.05
C ALA A 24 -4.08 0.98 -7.90
N GLY A 25 -4.17 1.90 -6.94
CA GLY A 25 -5.15 1.84 -5.85
C GLY A 25 -5.04 0.55 -5.04
N PRO A 26 -6.18 -0.15 -4.79
CA PRO A 26 -6.21 -1.41 -4.06
C PRO A 26 -5.31 -2.50 -4.66
N ILE A 27 -5.10 -2.48 -5.97
CA ILE A 27 -4.35 -3.51 -6.71
C ILE A 27 -2.88 -3.51 -6.28
N TYR A 28 -2.32 -2.35 -5.96
CA TYR A 28 -0.95 -2.24 -5.45
C TYR A 28 -0.76 -3.02 -4.14
N PHE A 29 -1.72 -2.91 -3.22
CA PHE A 29 -1.67 -3.63 -1.95
C PHE A 29 -1.84 -5.14 -2.12
N VAL A 30 -2.55 -5.59 -3.16
CA VAL A 30 -2.65 -7.02 -3.53
C VAL A 30 -1.28 -7.53 -3.97
N TYR A 31 -0.59 -6.79 -4.84
CA TYR A 31 0.75 -7.15 -5.31
C TYR A 31 1.73 -7.27 -4.13
N LYS A 32 1.68 -6.35 -3.17
CA LYS A 32 2.50 -6.37 -1.95
C LYS A 32 2.02 -7.36 -0.87
N ARG A 33 0.95 -8.12 -1.15
CA ARG A 33 0.32 -9.09 -0.24
C ARG A 33 -0.08 -8.49 1.11
N VAL A 34 -0.57 -7.25 1.11
CA VAL A 34 -1.04 -6.52 2.30
C VAL A 34 -2.55 -6.64 2.44
N TRP A 35 -3.03 -7.87 2.66
CA TRP A 35 -4.46 -8.24 2.58
C TRP A 35 -5.42 -7.40 3.44
N LEU A 36 -5.01 -7.01 4.65
CA LEU A 36 -5.85 -6.17 5.52
C LEU A 36 -6.11 -4.81 4.88
N HIS A 37 -5.08 -4.20 4.29
CA HIS A 37 -5.20 -2.90 3.64
C HIS A 37 -5.80 -3.00 2.23
N VAL A 38 -5.73 -4.16 1.57
CA VAL A 38 -6.52 -4.44 0.36
C VAL A 38 -8.01 -4.29 0.69
N PHE A 39 -8.51 -5.03 1.69
CA PHE A 39 -9.91 -4.99 2.06
C PHE A 39 -10.34 -3.58 2.50
N LEU A 40 -9.53 -2.95 3.36
CA LEU A 40 -9.83 -1.63 3.87
C LEU A 40 -9.81 -0.57 2.74
N SER A 41 -8.85 -0.63 1.81
CA SER A 41 -8.79 0.28 0.66
C SER A 41 -9.99 0.12 -0.26
N PHE A 42 -10.42 -1.12 -0.50
CA PHE A 42 -11.57 -1.42 -1.34
C PHE A 42 -12.88 -0.88 -0.73
N VAL A 43 -13.08 -1.11 0.58
CA VAL A 43 -14.23 -0.57 1.31
C VAL A 43 -14.21 0.96 1.33
N THR A 44 -13.06 1.58 1.57
CA THR A 44 -12.96 3.05 1.57
C THR A 44 -13.25 3.64 0.19
N VAL A 45 -12.73 3.05 -0.89
CA VAL A 45 -13.01 3.50 -2.26
C VAL A 45 -14.49 3.35 -2.59
N LEU A 46 -15.11 2.20 -2.29
CA LEU A 46 -16.55 1.98 -2.52
C LEU A 46 -17.42 2.94 -1.71
N ALA A 47 -17.12 3.12 -0.42
CA ALA A 47 -17.83 4.04 0.45
C ALA A 47 -17.67 5.50 -0.02
N GLY A 48 -16.46 5.88 -0.44
CA GLY A 48 -16.17 7.19 -1.00
C GLY A 48 -16.99 7.48 -2.26
N ILE A 49 -17.03 6.54 -3.21
CA ILE A 49 -17.84 6.64 -4.42
C ILE A 49 -19.33 6.75 -4.06
N ALA A 50 -19.82 5.93 -3.14
CA ALA A 50 -21.23 5.91 -2.76
C ALA A 50 -21.69 7.21 -2.08
N LEU A 51 -20.83 7.84 -1.27
CA LEU A 51 -21.18 9.03 -0.49
C LEU A 51 -20.93 10.35 -1.22
N LEU A 52 -19.82 10.43 -1.98
CA LEU A 52 -19.29 11.68 -2.53
C LEU A 52 -18.96 11.57 -4.04
N GLY A 53 -19.31 10.44 -4.67
CA GLY A 53 -19.06 10.21 -6.10
C GLY A 53 -17.58 10.30 -6.46
N LEU A 54 -17.27 11.07 -7.50
CA LEU A 54 -15.91 11.21 -8.02
C LEU A 54 -14.95 11.87 -7.03
N ILE A 55 -15.46 12.81 -6.21
CA ILE A 55 -14.67 13.49 -5.18
C ILE A 55 -14.24 12.49 -4.11
N GLY A 56 -15.17 11.64 -3.66
CA GLY A 56 -14.88 10.59 -2.70
C GLY A 56 -13.86 9.56 -3.20
N LEU A 57 -13.90 9.23 -4.50
CA LEU A 57 -12.91 8.38 -5.15
C LEU A 57 -11.50 9.00 -5.08
N ILE A 58 -11.35 10.25 -5.51
CA ILE A 58 -10.06 10.95 -5.52
C ILE A 58 -9.52 11.12 -4.10
N SER A 59 -10.36 11.54 -3.15
CA SER A 59 -9.97 11.67 -1.74
C SER A 59 -9.56 10.33 -1.12
N SER A 60 -10.25 9.23 -1.44
CA SER A 60 -9.92 7.90 -0.92
C SER A 60 -8.58 7.39 -1.47
N LEU A 61 -8.33 7.59 -2.77
CA LEU A 61 -7.06 7.24 -3.40
C LEU A 61 -5.90 8.07 -2.84
N LEU A 62 -6.07 9.38 -2.70
CA LEU A 62 -5.05 10.26 -2.10
C LEU A 62 -4.76 9.90 -0.65
N GLY A 63 -5.79 9.61 0.15
CA GLY A 63 -5.65 9.18 1.54
C GLY A 63 -4.83 7.89 1.63
N TYR A 64 -5.15 6.88 0.82
CA TYR A 64 -4.38 5.63 0.80
C TYR A 64 -2.98 5.79 0.21
N ALA A 65 -2.80 6.64 -0.80
CA ALA A 65 -1.48 6.94 -1.37
C ALA A 65 -0.56 7.56 -0.31
N TYR A 66 -1.07 8.51 0.47
CA TYR A 66 -0.34 9.14 1.57
C TYR A 66 0.12 8.12 2.62
N PHE A 67 -0.75 7.16 2.98
CA PHE A 67 -0.41 6.12 3.96
C PHE A 67 0.29 4.88 3.35
N ALA A 68 0.40 4.77 2.03
CA ALA A 68 0.85 3.56 1.34
C ALA A 68 2.24 3.12 1.80
N GLU A 69 3.16 4.08 1.89
CA GLU A 69 4.53 3.81 2.33
C GLU A 69 4.56 3.21 3.75
N LYS A 70 3.86 3.84 4.69
CA LYS A 70 3.77 3.37 6.08
C LYS A 70 3.10 2.00 6.18
N ILE A 71 2.06 1.76 5.39
CA ILE A 71 1.34 0.48 5.31
C ILE A 71 2.27 -0.63 4.82
N VAL A 72 2.93 -0.40 3.69
CA VAL A 72 3.83 -1.37 3.05
C VAL A 72 5.01 -1.66 3.97
N ARG A 73 5.66 -0.62 4.51
CA ARG A 73 6.76 -0.75 5.47
C ARG A 73 6.37 -1.57 6.70
N ASN A 74 5.25 -1.23 7.34
CA ASN A 74 4.77 -1.98 8.51
C ASN A 74 4.43 -3.43 8.16
N SER A 75 3.93 -3.70 6.95
CA SER A 75 3.67 -5.06 6.49
C SER A 75 4.94 -5.89 6.32
N TYR A 76 6.02 -5.32 5.78
CA TYR A 76 7.30 -6.03 5.65
C TYR A 76 7.97 -6.22 7.01
N LEU A 77 7.97 -5.21 7.87
CA LEU A 77 8.50 -5.31 9.23
C LEU A 77 7.78 -6.40 10.05
N LYS A 78 6.45 -6.50 9.93
CA LYS A 78 5.66 -7.58 10.57
C LYS A 78 6.00 -8.98 10.04
N LYS A 79 6.48 -9.09 8.81
CA LYS A 79 6.98 -10.35 8.22
C LYS A 79 8.42 -10.66 8.65
N GLY A 80 9.06 -9.82 9.46
CA GLY A 80 10.45 -10.00 9.89
C GLY A 80 11.50 -9.55 8.88
N TRP A 81 11.09 -8.78 7.86
CA TRP A 81 12.02 -8.26 6.86
C TRP A 81 12.76 -7.04 7.41
N GLU A 82 14.03 -6.90 7.02
CA GLU A 82 14.88 -5.79 7.43
C GLU A 82 14.90 -4.70 6.36
N GLU A 83 14.73 -3.45 6.80
CA GLU A 83 14.86 -2.28 5.94
C GLU A 83 16.34 -1.96 5.75
N ILE A 84 16.84 -2.12 4.52
CA ILE A 84 18.27 -1.98 4.19
C ILE A 84 18.61 -0.66 3.50
N GLY A 85 17.62 0.19 3.23
CA GLY A 85 17.83 1.52 2.67
C GLY A 85 16.56 2.17 2.13
N TYR A 86 16.62 3.48 1.92
CA TYR A 86 15.58 4.25 1.24
C TYR A 86 15.79 4.26 -0.27
#